data_AF-A0A965GSG8-F1
#
_entry.id   AF-A0A965GSG8-F1
#
_cell.length_a   1.000
_cell.length_b   1.000
_cell.length_c   1.000
_cell.angle_alpha   90.00
_cell.angle_beta   90.00
_cell.angle_gamma   90.00
#
_symmetry.space_group_name_H-M   'P 1'
#
loop_
_entity.id
_entity.type
_entity.pdbx_description
1 polymer ?
#
loop_
_entity_poly.entity_id
_entity_poly.type
_entity_poly.pdbx_seq_one_letter_code
_entity_poly.pdbx_strand_id
1 'polypeptide(L)'
;MHDALTEFPRSLSTYPSIPGQALLELLQSRIASNPVNAAATAIFILAVLHTFIAPWFTSAAHRLQHRTDEQWAGLGKPTRPSVRAEVLHFFGEVEVVFGLWTIPLLATIVASQGWATAVHYLNSTVNYTEPLFVVVIMALASTRPIVLLAESALRAVAKLGRGTPGAWWIAILTLAPVLGSLITEPGAMTIAALLLARQFYDLSPSIALRYATLGLLFVNVSIGGTLTHFAAPPVLMVARAWEWDTPFMLGHFGVRAVMAIVVSTLAYYLAFRKEFARLAGAKAMPDVETAEDVVVETPLTPIPAWIIVVHLAFMAWTVVNAHYPALFIGGS
;
A
#
# COMPACT_ATOMS: atom_id res chain seq x y z
N MET A 1 -15.44 -15.65 41.49
CA MET A 1 -16.20 -16.44 40.52
C MET A 1 -15.67 -16.03 39.16
N HIS A 2 -14.77 -16.81 38.55
CA HIS A 2 -14.32 -16.53 37.19
C HIS A 2 -15.46 -16.98 36.28
N ASP A 3 -16.28 -16.04 35.80
CA ASP A 3 -17.19 -16.34 34.70
C ASP A 3 -16.34 -16.90 33.55
N ALA A 4 -16.63 -18.13 33.14
CA ALA A 4 -15.98 -18.75 32.01
C ALA A 4 -16.27 -17.86 30.80
N LEU A 5 -15.24 -17.13 30.33
CA LEU A 5 -15.38 -16.23 29.20
C LEU A 5 -15.88 -17.03 27.99
N THR A 6 -16.91 -16.52 27.33
CA THR A 6 -17.47 -17.13 26.12
C THR A 6 -16.38 -17.24 25.06
N GLU A 7 -16.17 -18.44 24.51
CA GLU A 7 -15.24 -18.64 23.39
C GLU A 7 -15.74 -17.83 22.18
N PHE A 8 -14.97 -16.81 21.79
CA PHE A 8 -15.32 -15.90 20.70
C PHE A 8 -14.10 -15.55 19.84
N PRO A 9 -14.21 -15.63 18.50
CA PRO A 9 -15.36 -16.11 17.74
C PRO A 9 -15.54 -17.63 17.90
N ARG A 10 -16.78 -18.09 17.74
CA ARG A 10 -17.10 -19.52 17.83
C ARG A 10 -16.29 -20.30 16.77
N SER A 11 -15.55 -21.31 17.21
CA SER A 11 -14.72 -22.13 16.32
C SER A 11 -15.53 -22.81 15.22
N LEU A 12 -14.97 -22.85 13.99
CA LEU A 12 -15.63 -23.38 12.80
C LEU A 12 -16.06 -24.86 12.95
N SER A 13 -15.30 -25.65 13.71
CA SER A 13 -15.57 -27.07 13.96
C SER A 13 -16.80 -27.32 14.86
N THR A 14 -17.22 -26.31 15.61
CA THR A 14 -18.36 -26.41 16.53
C THR A 14 -19.70 -26.11 15.85
N TYR A 15 -19.68 -25.65 14.59
CA TYR A 15 -20.90 -25.49 13.81
C TYR A 15 -21.34 -26.84 13.25
N PRO A 16 -22.65 -27.14 13.26
CA PRO A 16 -23.16 -28.34 12.62
C PRO A 16 -22.78 -28.31 11.13
N SER A 17 -22.21 -29.39 10.63
CA SER A 17 -21.87 -29.56 9.21
C SER A 17 -22.52 -30.84 8.69
N ILE A 18 -23.26 -30.72 7.59
CA ILE A 18 -23.86 -31.86 6.90
C ILE A 18 -23.03 -32.09 5.62
N PRO A 19 -22.48 -33.29 5.40
CA PRO A 19 -21.74 -33.60 4.17
C PRO A 19 -22.61 -33.34 2.93
N GLY A 20 -22.09 -32.59 1.96
CA GLY A 20 -22.80 -32.26 0.70
C GLY A 20 -23.72 -31.02 0.76
N GLN A 21 -23.75 -30.30 1.88
CA GLN A 21 -24.55 -29.08 2.02
C GLN A 21 -24.05 -27.93 1.13
N ALA A 22 -24.96 -27.19 0.51
CA ALA A 22 -24.62 -26.03 -0.31
C ALA A 22 -24.03 -24.89 0.56
N LEU A 23 -23.12 -24.09 -0.01
CA LEU A 23 -22.45 -22.99 0.71
C LEU A 23 -23.45 -22.01 1.34
N LEU A 24 -24.51 -21.65 0.62
CA LEU A 24 -25.51 -20.69 1.10
C LEU A 24 -26.28 -21.23 2.32
N GLU A 25 -26.65 -22.51 2.30
CA GLU A 25 -27.35 -23.17 3.41
C GLU A 25 -26.44 -23.29 4.63
N LEU A 26 -25.15 -23.60 4.42
CA LEU A 26 -24.14 -23.59 5.47
C LEU A 26 -24.04 -22.20 6.12
N LEU A 27 -23.94 -21.13 5.32
CA LEU A 27 -23.86 -19.76 5.84
C LEU A 27 -25.14 -19.36 6.59
N GLN A 28 -26.32 -19.68 6.07
CA GLN A 28 -27.59 -19.44 6.74
C GLN A 28 -27.68 -20.17 8.09
N SER A 29 -27.25 -21.44 8.15
CA SER A 29 -27.23 -22.21 9.41
C SER A 29 -26.26 -21.61 10.45
N ARG A 30 -25.12 -21.06 10.01
CA ARG A 30 -24.15 -20.37 10.87
C ARG A 30 -24.65 -19.02 11.38
N ILE A 31 -25.44 -18.30 10.57
CA ILE A 31 -26.11 -17.06 10.98
C ILE A 31 -27.22 -17.36 11.99
N ALA A 32 -28.04 -18.38 11.73
CA ALA A 32 -29.10 -18.79 12.64
C ALA A 32 -28.56 -19.20 14.02
N SER A 33 -27.39 -19.84 14.05
CA SER A 33 -26.73 -20.26 15.30
C SER A 33 -25.91 -19.16 15.98
N ASN A 34 -25.39 -18.17 15.23
CA ASN A 34 -24.74 -16.99 15.80
C ASN A 34 -25.03 -15.75 14.95
N PRO A 35 -26.05 -14.94 15.32
CA PRO A 35 -26.46 -13.75 14.57
C PRO A 35 -25.36 -12.69 14.42
N VAL A 36 -24.35 -12.69 15.30
CA VAL A 36 -23.20 -11.78 15.22
C VAL A 36 -22.44 -11.94 13.90
N ASN A 37 -22.43 -13.14 13.33
CA ASN A 37 -21.79 -13.40 12.04
C ASN A 37 -22.40 -12.56 10.90
N ALA A 38 -23.73 -12.40 10.90
CA ALA A 38 -24.41 -11.59 9.89
C ALA A 38 -24.07 -10.10 10.06
N ALA A 39 -24.10 -9.59 11.30
CA ALA A 39 -23.74 -8.21 11.58
C ALA A 39 -22.27 -7.91 11.22
N ALA A 40 -21.34 -8.79 11.61
CA ALA A 40 -19.93 -8.67 11.27
C ALA A 40 -19.68 -8.71 9.76
N THR A 41 -20.39 -9.59 9.04
CA THR A 41 -20.31 -9.68 7.57
C THR A 41 -20.87 -8.42 6.90
N ALA A 42 -21.99 -7.90 7.38
CA ALA A 42 -22.57 -6.66 6.87
C ALA A 42 -21.62 -5.46 7.10
N ILE A 43 -21.06 -5.34 8.30
CA ILE A 43 -20.05 -4.31 8.63
C ILE A 43 -18.84 -4.41 7.71
N PHE A 44 -18.32 -5.62 7.50
CA PHE A 44 -17.20 -5.85 6.60
C PHE A 44 -17.53 -5.45 5.15
N ILE A 45 -18.69 -5.85 4.63
CA ILE A 45 -19.13 -5.46 3.28
C ILE A 45 -19.25 -3.94 3.16
N LEU A 46 -19.82 -3.28 4.15
CA LEU A 46 -19.93 -1.81 4.16
C LEU A 46 -18.56 -1.14 4.23
N ALA A 47 -17.59 -1.70 4.96
CA ALA A 47 -16.21 -1.22 4.96
C ALA A 47 -15.54 -1.33 3.59
N VAL A 48 -15.73 -2.46 2.91
CA VAL A 48 -15.23 -2.66 1.54
C VAL A 48 -15.89 -1.66 0.58
N LEU A 49 -17.21 -1.50 0.64
CA LEU A 49 -17.93 -0.53 -0.18
C LEU A 49 -17.47 0.91 0.10
N HIS A 50 -17.25 1.26 1.38
CA HIS A 50 -16.72 2.57 1.76
C HIS A 50 -15.33 2.81 1.14
N THR A 51 -14.46 1.80 1.13
CA THR A 51 -13.12 1.88 0.51
C THR A 51 -13.21 2.27 -0.98
N PHE A 52 -14.17 1.71 -1.73
CA PHE A 52 -14.39 2.06 -3.14
C PHE A 52 -15.00 3.46 -3.35
N ILE A 53 -15.69 4.00 -2.34
CA ILE A 53 -16.31 5.33 -2.38
C ILE A 53 -15.36 6.41 -1.85
N ALA A 54 -14.25 6.04 -1.19
CA ALA A 54 -13.27 6.96 -0.61
C ALA A 54 -12.74 8.05 -1.58
N PRO A 55 -12.48 7.78 -2.88
CA PRO A 55 -12.09 8.83 -3.84
C PRO A 55 -13.17 9.90 -4.05
N TRP A 56 -14.45 9.52 -3.93
CA TRP A 56 -15.56 10.46 -4.02
C TRP A 56 -15.60 11.40 -2.81
N PHE A 57 -15.38 10.88 -1.60
CA PHE A 57 -15.27 11.69 -0.38
C PHE A 57 -14.11 12.68 -0.46
N THR A 58 -12.94 12.21 -0.88
CA THR A 58 -11.76 13.06 -1.12
C THR A 58 -12.06 14.16 -2.13
N SER A 59 -12.69 13.83 -3.26
CA SER A 59 -13.08 14.82 -4.26
C SER A 59 -14.12 15.82 -3.72
N ALA A 60 -15.05 15.36 -2.87
CA ALA A 60 -16.05 16.21 -2.24
C ALA A 60 -15.44 17.14 -1.18
N ALA A 61 -14.43 16.68 -0.43
CA ALA A 61 -13.66 17.48 0.51
C ALA A 61 -12.99 18.67 -0.20
N HIS A 62 -12.24 18.40 -1.28
CA HIS A 62 -11.58 19.45 -2.07
C HIS A 62 -12.58 20.46 -2.65
N ARG A 63 -13.70 20.00 -3.21
CA ARG A 63 -14.75 20.91 -3.71
C ARG A 63 -15.34 21.79 -2.61
N LEU A 64 -15.52 21.24 -1.41
CA LEU A 64 -16.06 22.00 -0.28
C LEU A 64 -15.05 23.01 0.26
N GLN A 65 -13.78 22.61 0.35
CA GLN A 65 -12.69 23.48 0.77
C GLN A 65 -12.53 24.65 -0.22
N HIS A 66 -12.47 24.37 -1.52
CA HIS A 66 -12.36 25.41 -2.56
C HIS A 66 -13.50 26.43 -2.50
N ARG A 67 -14.75 25.97 -2.35
CA ARG A 67 -15.92 26.86 -2.19
C ARG A 67 -15.82 27.71 -0.92
N THR A 68 -15.29 27.13 0.16
CA THR A 68 -15.12 27.84 1.43
C THR A 68 -14.04 28.91 1.24
N ASP A 69 -12.91 28.57 0.63
CA ASP A 69 -11.79 29.50 0.37
C ASP A 69 -12.18 30.66 -0.55
N GLU A 70 -12.98 30.41 -1.59
CA GLU A 70 -13.55 31.47 -2.43
C GLU A 70 -14.40 32.46 -1.63
N GLN A 71 -15.19 31.98 -0.67
CA GLN A 71 -16.01 32.83 0.20
C GLN A 71 -15.16 33.66 1.16
N TRP A 72 -14.10 33.07 1.75
CA TRP A 72 -13.18 33.80 2.64
C TRP A 72 -12.36 34.85 1.88
N ALA A 73 -11.91 34.52 0.66
CA ALA A 73 -11.22 35.44 -0.23
C ALA A 73 -12.10 36.65 -0.59
N GLY A 74 -13.38 36.42 -0.90
CA GLY A 74 -14.36 37.49 -1.14
C GLY A 74 -14.63 38.38 0.08
N LEU A 75 -14.34 37.90 1.28
CA LEU A 75 -14.44 38.63 2.55
C LEU A 75 -13.10 39.25 3.01
N GLY A 76 -12.03 39.11 2.23
CA GLY A 76 -10.68 39.61 2.57
C GLY A 76 -10.06 38.92 3.79
N LYS A 77 -10.52 37.71 4.11
CA LYS A 77 -10.05 36.95 5.28
C LYS A 77 -9.09 35.83 4.84
N PRO A 78 -8.14 35.44 5.71
CA PRO A 78 -7.25 34.32 5.40
C PRO A 78 -8.05 33.03 5.23
N THR A 79 -7.63 32.20 4.28
CA THR A 79 -8.17 30.84 4.09
C THR A 79 -7.95 30.03 5.35
N ARG A 80 -8.93 29.18 5.67
CA ARG A 80 -8.89 28.31 6.84
C ARG A 80 -9.46 26.95 6.47
N PRO A 81 -8.91 25.87 7.04
CA PRO A 81 -9.48 24.55 6.86
C PRO A 81 -10.94 24.53 7.34
N SER A 82 -11.83 24.07 6.46
CA SER A 82 -13.21 23.84 6.84
C SER A 82 -13.30 22.53 7.60
N VAL A 83 -13.78 22.56 8.84
CA VAL A 83 -13.99 21.34 9.65
C VAL A 83 -14.82 20.29 8.88
N ARG A 84 -15.80 20.74 8.09
CA ARG A 84 -16.58 19.82 7.26
C ARG A 84 -15.75 19.21 6.12
N ALA A 85 -14.87 19.98 5.50
CA ALA A 85 -13.97 19.46 4.46
C ALA A 85 -12.97 18.47 5.06
N GLU A 86 -12.41 18.76 6.24
CA GLU A 86 -11.52 17.84 6.97
C GLU A 86 -12.24 16.54 7.35
N VAL A 87 -13.48 16.61 7.82
CA VAL A 87 -14.28 15.40 8.08
C VAL A 87 -14.48 14.60 6.79
N LEU A 88 -14.85 15.23 5.66
CA LEU A 88 -14.95 14.50 4.39
C LEU A 88 -13.60 13.94 3.93
N HIS A 89 -12.50 14.65 4.14
CA HIS A 89 -11.15 14.18 3.82
C HIS A 89 -10.81 12.92 4.63
N PHE A 90 -11.07 12.95 5.93
CA PHE A 90 -10.86 11.81 6.83
C PHE A 90 -11.67 10.57 6.40
N PHE A 91 -12.91 10.75 5.94
CA PHE A 91 -13.71 9.65 5.35
C PHE A 91 -13.19 9.21 3.96
N GLY A 92 -12.37 10.01 3.31
CA GLY A 92 -11.75 9.72 2.01
C GLY A 92 -10.40 9.00 2.08
N GLU A 93 -9.78 8.92 3.25
CA GLU A 93 -8.52 8.20 3.46
C GLU A 93 -8.76 6.69 3.60
N VAL A 94 -8.18 5.91 2.70
CA VAL A 94 -8.39 4.45 2.65
C VAL A 94 -7.83 3.73 3.88
N GLU A 95 -6.78 4.27 4.48
CA GLU A 95 -6.17 3.79 5.73
C GLU A 95 -7.11 3.96 6.92
N VAL A 96 -7.93 5.02 6.90
CA VAL A 96 -8.89 5.35 7.96
C VAL A 96 -10.14 4.48 7.88
N VAL A 97 -10.58 4.10 6.67
CA VAL A 97 -11.84 3.37 6.46
C VAL A 97 -11.95 2.15 7.37
N PHE A 98 -10.96 1.26 7.38
CA PHE A 98 -11.03 0.05 8.21
C PHE A 98 -11.00 0.38 9.71
N GLY A 99 -10.18 1.35 10.13
CA GLY A 99 -10.15 1.83 11.51
C GLY A 99 -11.52 2.35 11.97
N LEU A 100 -12.18 3.17 11.14
CA LEU A 100 -13.52 3.67 11.42
C LEU A 100 -14.54 2.55 11.59
N TRP A 101 -14.51 1.53 10.72
CA TRP A 101 -15.44 0.40 10.77
C TRP A 101 -15.15 -0.61 11.89
N THR A 102 -13.97 -0.58 12.52
CA THR A 102 -13.75 -1.35 13.75
C THR A 102 -14.60 -0.86 14.92
N ILE A 103 -14.99 0.41 14.96
CA ILE A 103 -15.85 0.97 16.04
C ILE A 103 -17.22 0.29 16.07
N PRO A 104 -18.02 0.27 14.98
CA PRO A 104 -19.31 -0.42 14.99
C PRO A 104 -19.15 -1.94 15.15
N LEU A 105 -18.05 -2.55 14.68
CA LEU A 105 -17.77 -3.95 14.94
C LEU A 105 -17.58 -4.22 16.44
N LEU A 106 -16.75 -3.41 17.11
CA LEU A 106 -16.53 -3.50 18.55
C LEU A 106 -17.82 -3.27 19.32
N ALA A 107 -18.61 -2.26 18.94
CA ALA A 107 -19.93 -2.01 19.55
C ALA A 107 -20.86 -3.22 19.41
N THR A 108 -20.86 -3.88 18.25
CA THR A 108 -21.63 -5.11 17.99
C THR A 108 -21.17 -6.26 18.88
N ILE A 109 -19.85 -6.45 19.04
CA ILE A 109 -19.29 -7.50 19.91
C ILE A 109 -19.64 -7.21 21.37
N VAL A 110 -19.47 -5.97 21.85
CA VAL A 110 -19.81 -5.58 23.23
C VAL A 110 -21.30 -5.76 23.50
N ALA A 111 -22.16 -5.35 22.56
CA ALA A 111 -23.62 -5.48 22.71
C ALA A 111 -24.10 -6.94 22.73
N SER A 112 -23.41 -7.85 22.04
CA SER A 112 -23.82 -9.25 21.90
C SER A 112 -23.13 -10.23 22.85
N GLN A 113 -21.85 -9.99 23.18
CA GLN A 113 -20.99 -10.89 23.96
C GLN A 113 -20.49 -10.27 25.28
N GLY A 114 -20.75 -8.98 25.50
CA GLY A 114 -20.28 -8.24 26.68
C GLY A 114 -18.88 -7.66 26.54
N TRP A 115 -18.56 -6.70 27.42
CA TRP A 115 -17.27 -5.99 27.43
C TRP A 115 -16.07 -6.91 27.70
N ALA A 116 -16.17 -7.81 28.68
CA ALA A 116 -15.07 -8.70 29.05
C ALA A 116 -14.64 -9.61 27.88
N THR A 117 -15.61 -10.18 27.15
CA THR A 117 -15.37 -10.99 25.95
C THR A 117 -14.75 -10.15 24.83
N ALA A 118 -15.23 -8.92 24.61
CA ALA A 118 -14.67 -8.03 23.60
C ALA A 118 -13.20 -7.69 23.88
N VAL A 119 -12.86 -7.37 25.14
CA VAL A 119 -11.48 -7.09 25.57
C VAL A 119 -10.60 -8.34 25.43
N HIS A 120 -11.08 -9.51 25.83
CA HIS A 120 -10.35 -10.77 25.67
C HIS A 120 -10.09 -11.09 24.19
N TYR A 121 -11.10 -10.91 23.34
CA TYR A 121 -10.97 -11.10 21.89
C TYR A 121 -9.86 -10.21 21.32
N LEU A 122 -9.92 -8.90 21.59
CA LEU A 122 -8.92 -7.95 21.10
C LEU A 122 -7.52 -8.26 21.66
N ASN A 123 -7.38 -8.48 22.96
CA ASN A 123 -6.05 -8.60 23.57
C ASN A 123 -5.39 -9.97 23.41
N SER A 124 -6.17 -11.04 23.36
CA SER A 124 -5.66 -12.42 23.46
C SER A 124 -5.94 -13.28 22.25
N THR A 125 -6.96 -12.94 21.44
CA THR A 125 -7.37 -13.77 20.29
C THR A 125 -6.89 -13.19 18.97
N VAL A 126 -6.93 -11.88 18.80
CA VAL A 126 -6.48 -11.22 17.56
C VAL A 126 -4.95 -11.18 17.51
N ASN A 127 -4.38 -11.63 16.39
CA ASN A 127 -2.95 -11.56 16.15
C ASN A 127 -2.59 -10.31 15.35
N TYR A 128 -1.90 -9.36 16.00
CA TYR A 128 -1.46 -8.10 15.39
C TYR A 128 -0.06 -8.15 14.78
N THR A 129 0.63 -9.29 14.80
CA THR A 129 2.02 -9.41 14.34
C THR A 129 2.18 -8.92 12.90
N GLU A 130 1.32 -9.40 12.00
CA GLU A 130 1.35 -9.01 10.58
C GLU A 130 1.02 -7.53 10.34
N PRO A 131 -0.11 -6.98 10.82
CA PRO A 131 -0.40 -5.57 10.57
C PRO A 131 0.65 -4.64 11.19
N LEU A 132 1.17 -4.95 12.38
CA LEU A 132 2.23 -4.16 13.00
C LEU A 132 3.54 -4.25 12.19
N PHE A 133 3.89 -5.44 11.71
CA PHE A 133 5.05 -5.60 10.83
C PHE A 133 4.91 -4.76 9.56
N VAL A 134 3.76 -4.80 8.90
CA VAL A 134 3.48 -4.00 7.69
C VAL A 134 3.58 -2.50 7.97
N VAL A 135 3.00 -2.02 9.07
CA VAL A 135 3.07 -0.60 9.46
C VAL A 135 4.52 -0.17 9.69
N VAL A 136 5.29 -0.96 10.46
CA VAL A 136 6.69 -0.66 10.76
C VAL A 136 7.55 -0.67 9.51
N ILE A 137 7.45 -1.70 8.67
CA ILE A 137 8.28 -1.81 7.48
C ILE A 137 7.93 -0.72 6.45
N MET A 138 6.65 -0.36 6.30
CA MET A 138 6.23 0.75 5.44
C MET A 138 6.70 2.11 5.97
N ALA A 139 6.65 2.33 7.29
CA ALA A 139 7.20 3.53 7.91
C ALA A 139 8.72 3.65 7.67
N LEU A 140 9.48 2.58 7.91
CA LEU A 140 10.92 2.53 7.62
C LEU A 140 11.23 2.72 6.12
N ALA A 141 10.47 2.06 5.25
CA ALA A 141 10.58 2.13 3.79
C ALA A 141 10.33 3.55 3.23
N SER A 142 9.37 4.27 3.82
CA SER A 142 9.01 5.63 3.42
C SER A 142 9.97 6.70 3.97
N THR A 143 10.95 6.32 4.80
CA THR A 143 11.93 7.28 5.30
C THR A 143 12.78 7.85 4.17
N ARG A 144 13.12 9.14 4.31
CA ARG A 144 13.92 9.87 3.33
C ARG A 144 15.26 9.18 2.95
N PRO A 145 16.05 8.59 3.87
CA PRO A 145 17.27 7.88 3.51
C PRO A 145 17.04 6.70 2.56
N ILE A 146 15.98 5.92 2.77
CA ILE A 146 15.64 4.76 1.95
C ILE A 146 15.13 5.19 0.57
N VAL A 147 14.25 6.20 0.52
CA VAL A 147 13.76 6.78 -0.73
C VAL A 147 14.91 7.33 -1.58
N LEU A 148 15.83 8.07 -0.99
CA LEU A 148 16.99 8.62 -1.71
C LEU A 148 17.98 7.54 -2.16
N LEU A 149 18.14 6.47 -1.39
CA LEU A 149 18.93 5.31 -1.79
C LEU A 149 18.32 4.65 -3.04
N ALA A 150 17.00 4.42 -3.03
CA ALA A 150 16.27 3.84 -4.15
C ALA A 150 16.36 4.74 -5.41
N GLU A 151 16.18 6.06 -5.25
CA GLU A 151 16.35 7.02 -6.34
C GLU A 151 17.79 7.00 -6.88
N SER A 152 18.78 6.92 -6.01
CA SER A 152 20.20 6.87 -6.40
C SER A 152 20.51 5.60 -7.21
N ALA A 153 19.95 4.46 -6.82
CA ALA A 153 20.07 3.20 -7.56
C ALA A 153 19.41 3.29 -8.94
N LEU A 154 18.18 3.83 -9.01
CA LEU A 154 17.47 4.09 -10.27
C LEU A 154 18.26 5.02 -11.19
N ARG A 155 18.81 6.11 -10.64
CA ARG A 155 19.63 7.07 -11.36
C ARG A 155 20.92 6.44 -11.90
N ALA A 156 21.56 5.56 -11.13
CA ALA A 156 22.75 4.84 -11.57
C ALA A 156 22.47 3.95 -12.78
N VAL A 157 21.33 3.24 -12.78
CA VAL A 157 20.90 2.41 -13.92
C VAL A 157 20.49 3.29 -15.12
N ALA A 158 19.75 4.36 -14.89
CA ALA A 158 19.34 5.28 -15.96
C ALA A 158 20.55 5.95 -16.65
N LYS A 159 21.64 6.20 -15.93
CA LYS A 159 22.90 6.72 -16.49
C LYS A 159 23.53 5.77 -17.52
N LEU A 160 23.33 4.45 -17.39
CA LEU A 160 23.81 3.48 -18.39
C LEU A 160 23.17 3.73 -19.76
N GLY A 161 21.92 4.20 -19.79
CA GLY A 161 21.20 4.62 -21.00
C GLY A 161 21.30 6.12 -21.31
N ARG A 162 22.40 6.78 -20.91
CA ARG A 162 22.65 8.22 -21.10
C ARG A 162 21.63 9.16 -20.44
N GLY A 163 20.85 8.67 -19.48
CA GLY A 163 19.84 9.48 -18.78
C GLY A 163 18.70 9.97 -19.68
N THR A 164 18.48 9.33 -20.83
CA THR A 164 17.34 9.66 -21.70
C THR A 164 16.01 9.33 -21.00
N PRO A 165 14.88 9.93 -21.41
CA PRO A 165 13.56 9.60 -20.85
C PRO A 165 13.24 8.11 -20.96
N GLY A 166 13.65 7.47 -22.07
CA GLY A 166 13.54 6.03 -22.26
C GLY A 166 14.40 5.21 -21.28
N ALA A 167 15.61 5.67 -20.98
CA ALA A 167 16.49 5.00 -20.01
C ALA A 167 15.94 5.10 -18.58
N TRP A 168 15.42 6.27 -18.20
CA TRP A 168 14.70 6.43 -16.94
C TRP A 168 13.46 5.55 -16.88
N TRP A 169 12.67 5.52 -17.95
CA TRP A 169 11.47 4.68 -18.03
C TRP A 169 11.79 3.19 -17.86
N ILE A 170 12.80 2.68 -18.56
CA ILE A 170 13.26 1.29 -18.40
C ILE A 170 13.76 1.05 -16.98
N ALA A 171 14.60 1.94 -16.44
CA ALA A 171 15.14 1.80 -15.10
C ALA A 171 14.03 1.76 -14.04
N ILE A 172 13.04 2.65 -14.13
CA ILE A 172 11.91 2.70 -13.19
C ILE A 172 11.05 1.44 -13.31
N LEU A 173 10.66 1.04 -14.52
CA LEU A 173 9.78 -0.12 -14.71
C LEU A 173 10.44 -1.48 -14.52
N THR A 174 11.76 -1.53 -14.39
CA THR A 174 12.48 -2.77 -14.07
C THR A 174 12.96 -2.78 -12.62
N LEU A 175 13.72 -1.78 -12.22
CA LEU A 175 14.39 -1.76 -10.93
C LEU A 175 13.44 -1.42 -9.79
N ALA A 176 12.47 -0.51 -9.96
CA ALA A 176 11.55 -0.19 -8.86
C ALA A 176 10.71 -1.42 -8.46
N PRO A 177 10.13 -2.22 -9.38
CA PRO A 177 9.50 -3.49 -9.05
C PRO A 177 10.40 -4.48 -8.31
N VAL A 178 11.67 -4.61 -8.73
CA VAL A 178 12.63 -5.50 -8.06
C VAL A 178 12.99 -4.97 -6.66
N LEU A 179 13.19 -3.66 -6.52
CA LEU A 179 13.43 -3.01 -5.23
C LEU A 179 12.21 -3.05 -4.30
N GLY A 180 10.99 -3.08 -4.86
CA GLY A 180 9.76 -3.29 -4.11
C GLY A 180 9.75 -4.59 -3.31
N SER A 181 10.55 -5.58 -3.74
CA SER A 181 10.73 -6.81 -2.99
C SER A 181 11.58 -6.69 -1.72
N LEU A 182 12.40 -5.64 -1.64
CA LEU A 182 13.27 -5.35 -0.50
C LEU A 182 12.68 -4.26 0.40
N ILE A 183 11.83 -3.40 -0.16
CA ILE A 183 11.23 -2.26 0.52
C ILE A 183 9.79 -2.65 0.91
N THR A 184 8.83 -2.44 0.02
CA THR A 184 7.44 -2.94 0.01
C THR A 184 6.81 -2.52 -1.33
N GLU A 185 5.75 -3.18 -1.78
CA GLU A 185 5.01 -2.79 -2.98
C GLU A 185 4.50 -1.32 -2.95
N PRO A 186 3.84 -0.83 -1.88
CA PRO A 186 3.37 0.55 -1.84
C PRO A 186 4.51 1.57 -1.89
N GLY A 187 5.62 1.31 -1.19
CA GLY A 187 6.80 2.19 -1.20
C GLY A 187 7.44 2.29 -2.59
N ALA A 188 7.66 1.15 -3.25
CA ALA A 188 8.21 1.14 -4.61
C ALA A 188 7.28 1.78 -5.64
N MET A 189 5.97 1.58 -5.49
CA MET A 189 4.96 2.20 -6.36
C MET A 189 4.99 3.73 -6.24
N THR A 190 5.03 4.27 -5.02
CA THR A 190 5.10 5.72 -4.78
C THR A 190 6.36 6.33 -5.38
N ILE A 191 7.53 5.70 -5.18
CA ILE A 191 8.80 6.18 -5.74
C ILE A 191 8.78 6.12 -7.27
N ALA A 192 8.29 5.02 -7.84
CA ALA A 192 8.16 4.87 -9.29
C ALA A 192 7.22 5.90 -9.90
N ALA A 193 6.06 6.16 -9.27
CA ALA A 193 5.08 7.14 -9.72
C ALA A 193 5.65 8.56 -9.70
N LEU A 194 6.31 8.96 -8.60
CA LEU A 194 6.94 10.28 -8.47
C LEU A 194 8.04 10.49 -9.54
N LEU A 195 8.89 9.48 -9.75
CA LEU A 195 9.96 9.57 -10.74
C LEU A 195 9.43 9.52 -12.18
N LEU A 196 8.39 8.73 -12.45
CA LEU A 196 7.74 8.74 -13.76
C LEU A 196 7.08 10.09 -14.02
N ALA A 197 6.40 10.69 -13.04
CA ALA A 197 5.78 12.01 -13.18
C ALA A 197 6.82 13.02 -13.71
N ARG A 198 7.92 13.17 -12.96
CA ARG A 198 8.97 14.17 -13.24
C ARG A 198 9.83 13.86 -14.47
N GLN A 199 10.18 12.59 -14.71
CA GLN A 199 11.14 12.22 -15.75
C GLN A 199 10.48 11.87 -17.09
N PHE A 200 9.18 11.56 -17.07
CA PHE A 200 8.47 11.01 -18.21
C PHE A 200 7.15 11.72 -18.51
N TYR A 201 6.27 11.98 -17.54
CA TYR A 201 4.98 12.63 -17.81
C TYR A 201 5.10 14.13 -18.10
N ASP A 202 6.08 14.84 -17.52
CA ASP A 202 6.39 16.26 -17.82
C ASP A 202 6.75 16.51 -19.29
N LEU A 203 7.12 15.45 -20.03
CA LEU A 203 7.41 15.49 -21.46
C LEU A 203 6.15 15.32 -22.33
N SER A 204 4.97 15.25 -21.73
CA SER A 204 3.68 15.10 -22.39
C SER A 204 3.62 13.91 -23.38
N PRO A 205 3.81 12.66 -22.91
CA PRO A 205 3.68 11.46 -23.73
C PRO A 205 2.24 11.28 -24.23
N SER A 206 2.05 10.49 -25.28
CA SER A 206 0.73 10.14 -25.82
C SER A 206 -0.13 9.42 -24.79
N ILE A 207 -1.46 9.55 -24.91
CA ILE A 207 -2.42 8.86 -24.04
C ILE A 207 -2.16 7.35 -24.02
N ALA A 208 -1.87 6.76 -25.19
CA ALA A 208 -1.56 5.33 -25.31
C ALA A 208 -0.33 4.95 -24.46
N LEU A 209 0.76 5.71 -24.55
CA LEU A 209 1.97 5.42 -23.79
C LEU A 209 1.79 5.68 -22.28
N ARG A 210 0.95 6.65 -21.88
CA ARG A 210 0.59 6.89 -20.47
C ARG A 210 -0.11 5.68 -19.86
N TYR A 211 -1.15 5.17 -20.52
CA TYR A 211 -1.90 4.00 -20.03
C TYR A 211 -1.05 2.73 -20.07
N ALA A 212 -0.26 2.55 -21.13
CA ALA A 212 0.69 1.45 -21.22
C ALA A 212 1.71 1.47 -20.07
N THR A 213 2.24 2.64 -19.72
CA THR A 213 3.20 2.81 -18.63
C THR A 213 2.57 2.49 -17.26
N LEU A 214 1.37 3.01 -16.97
CA LEU A 214 0.68 2.71 -15.71
C LEU A 214 0.31 1.24 -15.59
N GLY A 215 -0.28 0.66 -16.65
CA GLY A 215 -0.62 -0.77 -16.67
C GLY A 215 0.61 -1.64 -16.46
N LEU A 216 1.71 -1.32 -17.14
CA LEU A 216 2.97 -2.06 -17.00
C LEU A 216 3.62 -1.88 -15.62
N LEU A 217 3.54 -0.68 -15.03
CA LEU A 217 4.01 -0.43 -13.67
C LEU A 217 3.27 -1.33 -12.67
N PHE A 218 1.94 -1.35 -12.72
CA PHE A 218 1.15 -2.18 -11.80
C PHE A 218 1.44 -3.67 -11.96
N VAL A 219 1.52 -4.15 -13.21
CA VAL A 219 1.86 -5.55 -13.49
C VAL A 219 3.26 -5.87 -13.00
N ASN A 220 4.26 -5.03 -13.31
CA ASN A 220 5.63 -5.31 -12.92
C ASN A 220 5.81 -5.24 -11.40
N VAL A 221 5.23 -4.26 -10.70
CA VAL A 221 5.25 -4.17 -9.24
C VAL A 221 4.64 -5.42 -8.60
N SER A 222 3.48 -5.87 -9.10
CA SER A 222 2.82 -7.09 -8.62
C SER A 222 3.67 -8.34 -8.85
N ILE A 223 4.32 -8.46 -10.01
CA ILE A 223 5.26 -9.57 -10.29
C ILE A 223 6.50 -9.48 -9.39
N GLY A 224 7.03 -8.27 -9.18
CA GLY A 224 8.19 -7.98 -8.33
C GLY A 224 7.97 -8.38 -6.87
N GLY A 225 6.73 -8.25 -6.38
CA GLY A 225 6.32 -8.70 -5.05
C GLY A 225 6.47 -10.20 -4.78
N THR A 226 6.78 -11.02 -5.79
CA THR A 226 7.01 -12.46 -5.64
C THR A 226 8.46 -12.86 -5.37
N LEU A 227 9.38 -11.88 -5.33
CA LEU A 227 10.81 -12.13 -5.12
C LEU A 227 11.18 -12.48 -3.67
N THR A 228 10.43 -11.95 -2.71
CA THR A 228 10.60 -12.23 -1.27
C THR A 228 9.23 -12.44 -0.62
N HIS A 229 9.19 -13.19 0.48
CA HIS A 229 7.93 -13.49 1.16
C HIS A 229 7.34 -12.33 1.97
N PHE A 230 8.07 -11.22 2.07
CA PHE A 230 7.65 -10.01 2.78
C PHE A 230 7.13 -8.90 1.87
N ALA A 231 7.39 -9.01 0.57
CA ALA A 231 7.11 -7.94 -0.38
C ALA A 231 5.62 -7.70 -0.62
N ALA A 232 4.81 -8.75 -0.50
CA ALA A 232 3.38 -8.71 -0.72
C ALA A 232 2.64 -9.42 0.44
N PRO A 233 1.62 -8.79 1.06
CA PRO A 233 0.84 -9.41 2.14
C PRO A 233 0.27 -10.79 1.79
N PRO A 234 -0.29 -11.05 0.58
CA PRO A 234 -0.79 -12.37 0.22
C PRO A 234 0.30 -13.44 0.21
N VAL A 235 1.52 -13.06 -0.20
CA VAL A 235 2.66 -13.97 -0.20
C VAL A 235 3.06 -14.31 1.23
N LEU A 236 3.09 -13.35 2.15
CA LEU A 236 3.39 -13.58 3.56
C LEU A 236 2.37 -14.51 4.24
N MET A 237 1.10 -14.41 3.84
CA MET A 237 0.03 -15.29 4.32
C MET A 237 0.22 -16.74 3.86
N VAL A 238 0.55 -16.95 2.58
CA VAL A 238 0.75 -18.29 2.00
C VAL A 238 2.11 -18.87 2.40
N ALA A 239 3.15 -18.04 2.51
CA ALA A 239 4.50 -18.45 2.91
C ALA A 239 4.51 -19.13 4.28
N ARG A 240 3.68 -18.70 5.23
CA ARG A 240 3.53 -19.38 6.53
C ARG A 240 2.79 -20.71 6.43
N ALA A 241 1.79 -20.83 5.56
CA ALA A 241 1.05 -22.07 5.39
C ALA A 241 1.86 -23.14 4.65
N TRP A 242 2.80 -22.73 3.80
CA TRP A 242 3.59 -23.61 2.92
C TRP A 242 5.11 -23.57 3.18
N GLU A 243 5.54 -22.89 4.24
CA GLU A 243 6.94 -22.69 4.63
C GLU A 243 7.84 -22.13 3.51
N TRP A 244 7.30 -21.23 2.68
CA TRP A 244 8.08 -20.58 1.62
C TRP A 244 8.98 -19.50 2.20
N ASP A 245 10.25 -19.84 2.42
CA ASP A 245 11.27 -18.89 2.83
C ASP A 245 11.77 -18.04 1.65
N THR A 246 12.52 -16.96 1.94
CA THR A 246 13.09 -16.07 0.90
C THR A 246 13.94 -16.84 -0.14
N PRO A 247 14.84 -17.76 0.25
CA PRO A 247 15.58 -18.58 -0.71
C PRO A 247 14.68 -19.40 -1.64
N PHE A 248 13.64 -20.06 -1.11
CA PHE A 248 12.70 -20.83 -1.89
C PHE A 248 11.98 -19.96 -2.93
N MET A 249 11.46 -18.81 -2.50
CA MET A 249 10.77 -17.87 -3.36
C MET A 249 11.66 -17.31 -4.47
N LEU A 250 12.88 -16.91 -4.12
CA LEU A 250 13.84 -16.38 -5.09
C LEU A 250 14.21 -17.45 -6.14
N GLY A 251 14.42 -18.70 -5.72
CA GLY A 251 14.75 -19.81 -6.60
C GLY A 251 13.60 -20.24 -7.52
N HIS A 252 12.35 -20.24 -7.03
CA HIS A 252 11.19 -20.72 -7.79
C HIS A 252 10.45 -19.63 -8.57
N PHE A 253 10.27 -18.44 -7.99
CA PHE A 253 9.52 -17.37 -8.62
C PHE A 253 10.43 -16.26 -9.13
N GLY A 254 11.51 -15.97 -8.41
CA GLY A 254 12.32 -14.77 -8.65
C GLY A 254 12.89 -14.65 -10.06
N VAL A 255 13.52 -15.70 -10.60
CA VAL A 255 14.07 -15.66 -11.96
C VAL A 255 12.97 -15.44 -13.01
N ARG A 256 11.81 -16.10 -12.85
CA ARG A 256 10.66 -15.94 -13.75
C ARG A 256 10.08 -14.53 -13.66
N ALA A 257 10.00 -13.99 -12.44
CA ALA A 257 9.52 -12.63 -12.18
C ALA A 257 10.42 -11.57 -12.82
N VAL A 258 11.74 -11.64 -12.59
CA VAL A 258 12.71 -10.71 -13.20
C VAL A 258 12.69 -10.81 -14.71
N MET A 259 12.65 -12.02 -15.28
CA MET A 259 12.54 -12.19 -16.74
C MET A 259 11.24 -11.60 -17.28
N ALA A 260 10.10 -11.85 -16.62
CA ALA A 260 8.82 -11.30 -17.04
C ALA A 260 8.84 -9.76 -17.04
N ILE A 261 9.37 -9.14 -15.99
CA ILE A 261 9.54 -7.69 -15.87
C ILE A 261 10.44 -7.14 -16.97
N VAL A 262 11.61 -7.73 -17.20
CA VAL A 262 12.56 -7.24 -18.20
C VAL A 262 11.99 -7.41 -19.61
N VAL A 263 11.42 -8.56 -19.93
CA VAL A 263 10.86 -8.84 -21.26
C VAL A 263 9.65 -7.95 -21.55
N SER A 264 8.74 -7.77 -20.58
CA SER A 264 7.57 -6.90 -20.73
C SER A 264 7.99 -5.44 -20.94
N THR A 265 8.92 -4.93 -20.14
CA THR A 265 9.47 -3.57 -20.29
C THR A 265 10.14 -3.36 -21.63
N LEU A 266 10.99 -4.29 -22.06
CA LEU A 266 11.65 -4.18 -23.36
C LEU A 266 10.65 -4.26 -24.53
N ALA A 267 9.65 -5.14 -24.45
CA ALA A 267 8.63 -5.26 -25.49
C ALA A 267 7.86 -3.93 -25.67
N TYR A 268 7.42 -3.32 -24.58
CA TYR A 268 6.74 -2.03 -24.62
C TYR A 268 7.68 -0.89 -25.07
N TYR A 269 8.92 -0.88 -24.60
CA TYR A 269 9.91 0.10 -25.06
C TYR A 269 10.11 0.03 -26.59
N LEU A 270 10.23 -1.18 -27.14
CA LEU A 270 10.38 -1.39 -28.57
C LEU A 270 9.12 -0.99 -29.37
N ALA A 271 7.94 -1.28 -28.84
CA ALA A 271 6.67 -0.87 -29.45
C ALA A 271 6.54 0.66 -29.56
N PHE A 272 7.01 1.39 -28.55
CA PHE A 272 6.95 2.86 -28.49
C PHE A 272 8.28 3.56 -28.80
N ARG A 273 9.27 2.86 -29.38
CA ARG A 273 10.63 3.38 -29.60
C ARG A 273 10.69 4.72 -30.33
N LYS A 274 9.79 4.93 -31.31
CA LYS A 274 9.72 6.17 -32.09
C LYS A 274 9.24 7.34 -31.22
N GLU A 275 8.32 7.07 -30.30
CA GLU A 275 7.82 8.06 -29.36
C GLU A 275 8.88 8.41 -28.31
N PHE A 276 9.61 7.42 -27.78
CA PHE A 276 10.74 7.68 -26.88
C PHE A 276 11.85 8.50 -27.54
N ALA A 277 12.14 8.26 -28.82
CA ALA A 277 13.08 9.09 -29.58
C ALA A 277 12.61 10.55 -29.72
N ARG A 278 11.30 10.76 -29.91
CA ARG A 278 10.69 12.10 -29.93
C ARG A 278 10.81 12.79 -28.56
N LEU A 279 10.50 12.06 -27.48
CA LEU A 279 10.55 12.60 -26.11
C LEU A 279 11.97 12.96 -25.69
N ALA A 280 13.00 12.25 -26.17
CA ALA A 280 14.40 12.58 -25.89
C ALA A 280 14.84 13.95 -26.46
N GLY A 281 14.12 14.49 -27.46
CA GLY A 281 14.34 15.82 -28.01
C GLY A 281 13.38 16.89 -27.49
N ALA A 282 12.39 16.52 -26.66
CA ALA A 282 11.41 17.45 -26.11
C ALA A 282 11.98 18.16 -24.87
N LYS A 283 11.65 19.44 -24.70
CA LYS A 283 11.89 20.17 -23.44
C LYS A 283 10.72 19.92 -22.50
N ALA A 284 11.00 19.67 -21.22
CA ALA A 284 9.99 19.59 -20.17
C ALA A 284 9.16 20.88 -20.15
N MET A 285 7.84 20.76 -20.07
CA MET A 285 6.99 21.92 -19.85
C MET A 285 7.14 22.39 -18.39
N PRO A 286 7.09 23.71 -18.13
CA PRO A 286 6.94 24.20 -16.77
C PRO A 286 5.59 23.75 -16.22
N ASP A 287 5.60 23.26 -14.99
CA ASP A 287 4.44 22.67 -14.31
C ASP A 287 3.25 23.66 -14.25
N VAL A 288 2.08 23.23 -14.70
CA VAL A 288 0.79 23.94 -14.54
C VAL A 288 -0.13 23.01 -13.77
N GLU A 289 0.18 22.82 -12.49
CA GLU A 289 -0.70 22.41 -11.40
C GLU A 289 0.20 21.96 -10.25
N THR A 290 0.46 22.89 -9.32
CA THR A 290 0.93 22.57 -7.97
C THR A 290 -0.11 21.68 -7.31
N ALA A 291 0.02 20.36 -7.49
CA ALA A 291 -0.53 19.40 -6.57
C ALA A 291 0.10 19.70 -5.20
N GLU A 292 -0.76 20.09 -4.26
CA GLU A 292 -0.45 20.49 -2.89
C GLU A 292 0.70 19.66 -2.29
N ASP A 293 1.82 20.35 -2.00
CA ASP A 293 2.83 20.06 -0.99
C ASP A 293 3.13 18.58 -0.65
N VAL A 294 3.70 17.83 -1.59
CA VAL A 294 4.67 16.78 -1.21
C VAL A 294 6.03 17.45 -1.11
N VAL A 295 6.31 17.96 0.09
CA VAL A 295 7.55 18.64 0.49
C VAL A 295 8.79 17.97 -0.09
N VAL A 296 9.35 18.57 -1.15
CA VAL A 296 10.79 18.57 -1.42
C VAL A 296 11.20 19.99 -1.81
N GLU A 297 10.82 20.98 -1.01
CA GLU A 297 11.49 22.28 -1.03
C GLU A 297 12.70 22.23 -0.09
N THR A 298 13.88 21.95 -0.65
CA THR A 298 15.19 22.54 -0.33
C THR A 298 16.29 21.81 -1.11
N PRO A 299 17.44 22.45 -1.44
CA PRO A 299 18.65 21.74 -1.85
C PRO A 299 19.15 20.96 -0.62
N LEU A 300 18.66 19.74 -0.52
CA LEU A 300 18.85 18.86 0.60
C LEU A 300 20.34 18.54 0.79
N THR A 301 20.87 18.84 1.97
CA THR A 301 22.19 18.35 2.40
C THR A 301 22.27 16.84 2.16
N PRO A 302 23.39 16.33 1.60
CA PRO A 302 23.56 14.91 1.36
C PRO A 302 23.45 14.17 2.69
N ILE A 303 22.58 13.17 2.74
CA ILE A 303 22.42 12.36 3.94
C ILE A 303 23.72 11.56 4.15
N PRO A 304 24.33 11.64 5.35
CA PRO A 304 25.51 10.83 5.65
C PRO A 304 25.24 9.34 5.44
N ALA A 305 26.16 8.63 4.78
CA ALA A 305 26.00 7.22 4.44
C ALA A 305 25.72 6.32 5.66
N TRP A 306 26.24 6.68 6.84
CA TRP A 306 25.99 5.92 8.07
C TRP A 306 24.50 5.93 8.47
N ILE A 307 23.75 6.99 8.19
CA ILE A 307 22.31 7.06 8.47
C ILE A 307 21.57 6.06 7.59
N ILE A 308 21.95 5.94 6.32
CA ILE A 308 21.40 4.95 5.39
C ILE A 308 21.67 3.54 5.90
N VAL A 309 22.92 3.25 6.32
CA VAL A 309 23.29 1.95 6.88
C VAL A 309 22.48 1.62 8.13
N VAL A 310 22.25 2.58 9.02
CA VAL A 310 21.43 2.39 10.22
C VAL A 310 19.98 2.06 9.85
N HIS A 311 19.38 2.76 8.89
CA HIS A 311 18.01 2.46 8.44
C HIS A 311 17.91 1.07 7.78
N LEU A 312 18.91 0.68 6.98
CA LEU A 312 18.97 -0.66 6.41
C LEU A 312 19.15 -1.74 7.48
N ALA A 313 19.94 -1.46 8.52
CA ALA A 313 20.11 -2.37 9.65
C ALA A 313 18.80 -2.55 10.44
N PHE A 314 18.06 -1.46 10.69
CA PHE A 314 16.73 -1.54 11.32
C PHE A 314 15.72 -2.30 10.44
N MET A 315 15.71 -2.04 9.14
CA MET A 315 14.88 -2.78 8.19
C MET A 315 15.20 -4.29 8.22
N ALA A 316 16.48 -4.65 8.16
CA ALA A 316 16.93 -6.05 8.27
C ALA A 316 16.58 -6.67 9.62
N TRP A 317 16.73 -5.93 10.72
CA TRP A 317 16.36 -6.36 12.07
C TRP A 317 14.86 -6.67 12.16
N THR A 318 14.01 -5.77 11.66
CA THR A 318 12.55 -5.94 11.60
C THR A 318 12.17 -7.19 10.82
N VAL A 319 12.83 -7.43 9.68
CA VAL A 319 12.61 -8.63 8.84
C VAL A 319 13.03 -9.91 9.58
N VAL A 320 14.22 -9.94 10.18
CA VAL A 320 14.72 -11.11 10.91
C VAL A 320 13.83 -11.43 12.13
N ASN A 321 13.30 -10.41 12.78
CA ASN A 321 12.48 -10.54 13.98
C ASN A 321 10.97 -10.52 13.70
N ALA A 322 10.52 -10.71 12.45
CA ALA A 322 9.11 -10.56 12.05
C ALA A 322 8.11 -11.43 12.86
N HIS A 323 8.58 -12.52 13.49
CA HIS A 323 7.77 -13.38 14.36
C HIS A 323 7.60 -12.85 15.79
N TYR A 324 8.36 -11.82 16.20
CA TYR A 324 8.40 -11.27 17.55
C TYR A 324 8.04 -9.78 17.57
N PRO A 325 6.75 -9.41 17.71
CA PRO A 325 6.27 -8.02 17.72
C PRO A 325 7.07 -7.07 18.59
N ALA A 326 7.37 -7.48 19.83
CA ALA A 326 8.11 -6.63 20.76
C ALA A 326 9.52 -6.28 20.26
N LEU A 327 10.20 -7.20 19.55
CA LEU A 327 11.58 -7.01 19.09
C LEU A 327 11.65 -6.11 17.85
N PHE A 328 10.72 -6.24 16.91
CA PHE A 328 10.72 -5.38 15.73
C PHE A 328 10.15 -3.99 15.99
N ILE A 329 9.19 -3.84 16.92
CA ILE A 329 8.72 -2.51 17.36
C ILE A 329 9.82 -1.76 18.12
N GLY A 330 10.63 -2.46 18.92
CA GLY A 330 11.77 -1.84 19.60
C GLY A 330 12.88 -1.37 18.65
N GLY A 331 12.88 -1.85 17.40
CA GLY A 331 13.85 -1.49 16.36
C GLY A 331 13.31 -0.56 15.28
N SER A 332 12.08 -0.05 15.41
CA SER A 332 11.43 0.86 14.46
C SER A 332 11.53 2.32 14.84
#